data_AF-A0A368RKN0-F1
#
_entry.id   AF-A0A368RKN0-F1
#
_cell.length_a   1.000
_cell.length_b   1.000
_cell.length_c   1.000
_cell.angle_alpha   90.00
_cell.angle_beta   90.00
_cell.angle_gamma   90.00
#
_symmetry.space_group_name_H-M   'P 1'
#
loop_
_entity.id
_entity.type
_entity.pdbx_description
1 polymer ?
#
loop_
_entity_poly.entity_id
_entity_poly.type
_entity_poly.pdbx_seq_one_letter_code
_entity_poly.pdbx_strand_id
1 'polypeptide(L)'
;MTRVPLKLKGKFYRTAIRPAMPYGAGCWPTKRQHVQQISVAEMSMLRWICDHTRRDRVRNEDIRGRLGVAPIEEKLIQHRLRWFGHVQQKAPEAPVRSGTLRRDSNVKRGIGRPKLT
;
A
#
# COMPACT_ATOMS: atom_id res chain seq x y z
N MET A 1 -5.16 13.00 -31.91
CA MET A 1 -4.91 12.63 -30.50
C MET A 1 -3.56 11.92 -30.40
N THR A 2 -2.54 12.59 -29.87
CA THR A 2 -1.17 12.07 -29.76
C THR A 2 -1.11 10.94 -28.72
N ARG A 3 -0.73 9.73 -29.15
CA ARG A 3 -0.56 8.59 -28.24
C ARG A 3 0.67 8.83 -27.36
N VAL A 4 0.44 9.04 -26.06
CA VAL A 4 1.51 9.23 -25.08
C VAL A 4 2.35 7.94 -24.96
N PRO A 5 3.69 8.00 -25.01
CA PRO A 5 4.54 6.83 -24.86
C PRO A 5 4.31 6.11 -23.52
N LEU A 6 4.28 4.77 -23.53
CA LEU A 6 4.09 3.94 -22.32
C LEU A 6 5.13 4.24 -21.23
N LYS A 7 6.39 4.51 -21.62
CA LYS A 7 7.44 4.91 -20.68
C LYS A 7 7.10 6.21 -19.91
N LEU A 8 6.44 7.16 -20.57
CA LEU A 8 6.03 8.41 -19.95
C LEU A 8 4.81 8.20 -19.03
N LYS A 9 3.84 7.37 -19.46
CA LYS A 9 2.71 6.95 -18.62
C LYS A 9 3.19 6.23 -17.35
N GLY A 10 4.19 5.36 -17.45
CA GLY A 10 4.81 4.67 -16.32
C GLY A 10 5.50 5.62 -15.33
N LYS A 11 6.25 6.61 -15.85
CA LYS A 11 6.84 7.68 -15.02
C LYS A 11 5.77 8.50 -14.29
N PHE A 12 4.72 8.91 -14.99
CA PHE A 12 3.61 9.64 -14.40
C PHE A 12 2.93 8.85 -13.28
N TYR A 13 2.64 7.57 -13.53
CA TYR A 13 2.09 6.67 -12.52
C TYR A 13 2.97 6.62 -11.27
N ARG A 14 4.28 6.43 -11.44
CA ARG A 14 5.22 6.33 -10.32
C ARG A 14 5.27 7.60 -9.46
N THR A 15 5.13 8.77 -10.08
CA THR A 15 5.31 10.06 -9.42
C THR A 15 4.03 10.61 -8.82
N ALA A 16 2.91 10.57 -9.56
CA ALA A 16 1.67 11.23 -9.14
C ALA A 16 0.71 10.27 -8.43
N ILE A 17 0.50 9.08 -9.00
CA ILE A 17 -0.56 8.16 -8.56
C ILE A 17 -0.06 7.25 -7.43
N ARG A 18 1.12 6.67 -7.62
CA ARG A 18 1.67 5.66 -6.71
C ARG A 18 1.84 6.15 -5.27
N PRO A 19 2.28 7.39 -4.97
CA PRO A 19 2.33 7.87 -3.59
C PRO A 19 0.95 8.19 -3.01
N ALA A 20 -0.06 8.50 -3.83
CA ALA A 20 -1.41 8.81 -3.37
C ALA A 20 -2.20 7.55 -2.93
N MET A 21 -1.99 6.41 -3.61
CA MET A 21 -2.68 5.16 -3.29
C MET A 21 -2.52 4.68 -1.84
N PRO A 22 -1.31 4.65 -1.25
CA PRO A 22 -1.11 4.24 0.14
C PRO A 22 -1.26 5.39 1.15
N TYR A 23 -1.65 6.59 0.72
CA TYR A 23 -1.79 7.75 1.63
C TYR A 23 -2.78 7.45 2.77
N GLY A 24 -3.83 6.69 2.49
CA GLY A 24 -4.76 6.20 3.50
C GLY A 24 -4.28 4.98 4.28
N ALA A 25 -3.23 4.27 3.84
CA ALA A 25 -2.80 2.99 4.39
C ALA A 25 -1.96 3.09 5.68
N GLY A 26 -1.50 4.29 6.06
CA GLY A 26 -0.59 4.51 7.20
C GLY A 26 -1.11 4.11 8.58
N CYS A 27 -2.44 4.12 8.77
CA CYS A 27 -3.07 3.92 10.07
C CYS A 27 -3.84 2.60 10.23
N TRP A 28 -3.86 1.73 9.21
CA TRP A 28 -4.61 0.47 9.29
C TRP A 28 -3.76 -0.64 9.92
N PRO A 29 -4.36 -1.51 10.77
CA PRO A 29 -3.78 -2.82 11.05
C PRO A 29 -3.80 -3.63 9.75
N THR A 30 -2.70 -3.59 9.00
CA THR A 30 -2.65 -4.11 7.63
C THR A 30 -2.69 -5.64 7.64
N LYS A 31 -3.89 -6.20 7.48
CA LYS A 31 -4.08 -7.60 7.14
C LYS A 31 -3.65 -7.84 5.69
N ARG A 32 -3.25 -9.08 5.35
CA ARG A 32 -2.94 -9.51 3.97
C ARG A 32 -4.03 -9.10 2.96
N GLN A 33 -5.30 -9.10 3.38
CA GLN A 33 -6.43 -8.67 2.56
C GLN A 33 -6.30 -7.23 2.04
N HIS A 34 -5.82 -6.29 2.85
CA HIS A 34 -5.68 -4.90 2.43
C HIS A 34 -4.55 -4.73 1.40
N VAL A 35 -3.43 -5.44 1.58
CA VAL A 35 -2.34 -5.46 0.59
C VAL A 35 -2.85 -6.02 -0.74
N GLN A 36 -3.63 -7.10 -0.68
CA GLN A 36 -4.24 -7.70 -1.86
C GLN A 36 -5.21 -6.74 -2.56
N GLN A 37 -6.06 -6.04 -1.82
CA GLN A 37 -6.99 -5.05 -2.37
C GLN A 37 -6.25 -3.92 -3.09
N ILE A 38 -5.19 -3.38 -2.49
CA ILE A 38 -4.36 -2.32 -3.10
C ILE A 38 -3.64 -2.85 -4.36
N SER A 39 -3.15 -4.09 -4.33
CA SER A 39 -2.52 -4.74 -5.49
C SER A 39 -3.51 -4.95 -6.64
N VAL A 40 -4.76 -5.33 -6.35
CA VAL A 40 -5.82 -5.46 -7.36
C VAL A 40 -6.21 -4.11 -7.95
N ALA A 41 -6.32 -3.07 -7.12
CA ALA A 41 -6.58 -1.71 -7.57
C ALA A 41 -5.44 -1.18 -8.46
N GLU A 42 -4.18 -1.38 -8.04
CA GLU A 42 -2.98 -1.08 -8.85
C GLU A 42 -3.10 -1.71 -10.24
N MET A 43 -3.32 -3.03 -10.29
CA MET A 43 -3.33 -3.73 -11.57
C MET A 43 -4.50 -3.34 -12.47
N SER A 44 -5.65 -3.01 -11.89
CA SER A 44 -6.79 -2.47 -12.64
C SER A 44 -6.43 -1.13 -13.30
N MET A 45 -5.74 -0.24 -12.58
CA MET A 45 -5.28 1.04 -13.11
C MET A 45 -4.19 0.89 -14.18
N LEU A 46 -3.19 0.04 -13.94
CA LEU A 46 -2.10 -0.19 -14.91
C LEU A 46 -2.63 -0.79 -16.21
N ARG A 47 -3.63 -1.68 -16.13
CA ARG A 47 -4.34 -2.22 -17.30
C ARG A 47 -5.05 -1.10 -18.06
N TRP A 48 -5.78 -0.23 -17.38
CA TRP A 48 -6.47 0.89 -18.01
C TRP A 48 -5.51 1.87 -18.70
N ILE A 49 -4.37 2.19 -18.06
CA ILE A 49 -3.33 3.07 -18.64
C ILE A 49 -2.73 2.49 -19.93
N CYS A 50 -2.61 1.17 -20.01
CA CYS A 50 -2.09 0.44 -21.17
C CYS A 50 -3.18 0.03 -22.17
N ASP A 51 -4.44 0.47 -21.98
CA ASP A 51 -5.59 0.07 -22.80
C ASP A 51 -5.78 -1.46 -22.87
N HIS A 52 -5.39 -2.17 -21.81
CA HIS A 52 -5.52 -3.62 -21.70
C HIS A 52 -6.79 -4.02 -20.96
N THR A 53 -7.50 -5.00 -21.50
CA THR A 53 -8.67 -5.58 -20.86
C THR A 53 -8.35 -6.94 -20.23
N ARG A 54 -9.29 -7.53 -19.48
CA ARG A 54 -9.12 -8.90 -18.98
C ARG A 54 -9.09 -9.94 -20.11
N ARG A 55 -9.62 -9.62 -21.31
CA ARG A 55 -9.66 -10.52 -22.46
C ARG A 55 -8.29 -10.74 -23.09
N ASP A 56 -7.39 -9.78 -22.95
CA ASP A 56 -6.05 -9.84 -23.56
C ASP A 56 -5.16 -10.90 -22.90
N ARG A 57 -5.57 -11.46 -21.73
CA ARG A 57 -4.86 -12.50 -20.97
C ARG A 57 -3.36 -12.21 -20.72
N VAL A 58 -2.96 -10.93 -20.80
CA VAL A 58 -1.59 -10.50 -20.54
C VAL A 58 -1.23 -10.73 -19.08
N ARG A 59 -0.02 -11.26 -18.85
CA ARG A 59 0.47 -11.52 -17.49
C ARG A 59 0.68 -10.20 -16.77
N ASN A 60 0.49 -10.27 -15.46
CA ASN A 60 0.64 -9.14 -14.56
C ASN A 60 2.10 -8.62 -14.54
N GLU A 61 3.08 -9.52 -14.64
CA GLU A 61 4.50 -9.16 -14.77
C GLU A 61 4.78 -8.32 -16.03
N ASP A 62 4.20 -8.69 -17.17
CA ASP A 62 4.44 -8.02 -18.45
C ASP A 62 3.94 -6.57 -18.45
N ILE A 63 2.76 -6.33 -17.86
CA ILE A 63 2.18 -4.98 -17.74
C ILE A 63 3.09 -4.10 -16.87
N ARG A 64 3.59 -4.64 -15.77
CA ARG A 64 4.53 -3.95 -14.87
C ARG A 64 5.86 -3.67 -15.56
N GLY A 65 6.40 -4.64 -16.30
CA GLY A 65 7.64 -4.50 -17.07
C GLY A 65 7.54 -3.43 -18.15
N ARG A 66 6.44 -3.39 -18.91
CA ARG A 66 6.18 -2.37 -19.94
C ARG A 66 6.15 -0.95 -19.37
N LEU A 67 5.60 -0.78 -18.17
CA LEU A 67 5.52 0.52 -17.49
C LEU A 67 6.74 0.84 -16.63
N GLY A 68 7.63 -0.12 -16.36
CA GLY A 68 8.76 0.04 -15.46
C GLY A 68 8.32 0.27 -14.00
N VAL A 69 7.25 -0.40 -13.57
CA VAL A 69 6.59 -0.20 -12.28
C VAL A 69 6.80 -1.44 -11.41
N ALA A 70 7.50 -1.29 -10.28
CA ALA A 70 7.69 -2.37 -9.29
C ALA A 70 6.36 -2.73 -8.60
N PRO A 71 6.22 -3.88 -7.92
CA PRO A 71 5.03 -4.22 -7.12
C PRO A 71 4.69 -3.17 -6.04
N ILE A 72 3.41 -2.84 -5.83
CA ILE A 72 3.01 -1.88 -4.78
C ILE A 72 3.30 -2.33 -3.36
N GLU A 73 3.40 -3.64 -3.13
CA GLU A 73 3.71 -4.22 -1.82
C GLU A 73 5.03 -3.70 -1.25
N GLU A 74 6.08 -3.61 -2.06
CA GLU A 74 7.36 -3.03 -1.65
C GLU A 74 7.20 -1.59 -1.19
N LYS A 75 6.34 -0.82 -1.88
CA LYS A 75 6.08 0.58 -1.53
C LYS A 75 5.31 0.70 -0.22
N LEU A 76 4.37 -0.21 0.04
CA LEU A 76 3.64 -0.31 1.31
C LEU A 76 4.60 -0.64 2.46
N ILE A 77 5.52 -1.58 2.27
CA ILE A 77 6.54 -1.93 3.27
C ILE A 77 7.44 -0.72 3.55
N GLN A 78 7.94 -0.05 2.52
CA GLN A 78 8.75 1.17 2.69
C GLN A 78 8.00 2.27 3.44
N HIS A 79 6.73 2.52 3.09
CA HIS A 79 5.90 3.51 3.77
C HIS A 79 5.75 3.16 5.26
N ARG A 80 5.50 1.89 5.57
CA ARG A 80 5.36 1.41 6.95
C ARG A 80 6.66 1.55 7.75
N LEU A 81 7.81 1.21 7.16
CA LEU A 81 9.10 1.36 7.83
C LEU A 81 9.43 2.83 8.09
N ARG A 82 9.12 3.72 7.15
CA ARG A 82 9.27 5.17 7.34
C ARG A 82 8.37 5.69 8.46
N TRP A 83 7.10 5.27 8.49
CA TRP A 83 6.18 5.60 9.58
C TRP A 83 6.71 5.09 10.93
N PHE A 84 7.15 3.83 10.99
CA PHE A 84 7.72 3.25 12.21
C PHE A 84 8.95 4.02 12.68
N GLY A 85 9.87 4.36 11.78
CA GLY A 85 11.03 5.21 12.09
C GLY A 85 10.60 6.57 12.65
N HIS A 86 9.59 7.21 12.06
CA HIS A 86 9.05 8.47 12.57
C HIS A 86 8.46 8.32 13.99
N VAL A 87 7.72 7.24 14.26
CA VAL A 87 7.17 6.96 15.59
C VAL A 87 8.28 6.71 16.62
N GLN A 88 9.33 5.97 16.25
CA GLN A 88 10.46 5.68 17.14
C GLN A 88 11.30 6.92 17.48
N GLN A 89 11.31 7.93 16.60
CA GLN A 89 11.99 9.21 16.83
C GLN A 89 11.21 10.16 17.75
N LYS A 90 9.92 9.92 18.02
CA LYS A 90 9.14 10.74 18.98
C LYS A 90 9.56 10.45 20.42
N ALA A 91 9.34 11.39 21.34
CA ALA A 91 9.61 11.18 22.76
C ALA A 91 8.87 9.93 23.29
N PRO A 92 9.44 9.19 24.26
CA PRO A 92 8.82 7.99 24.84
C PRO A 92 7.41 8.24 25.41
N GLU A 93 7.20 9.46 25.91
CA GLU A 93 5.95 9.94 26.51
C GLU A 93 4.87 10.29 25.47
N ALA A 94 5.24 10.35 24.18
CA ALA A 94 4.29 10.69 23.13
C ALA A 94 3.26 9.56 22.97
N PRO A 95 1.95 9.84 23.00
CA PRO A 95 0.89 8.82 22.94
C PRO A 95 1.03 7.86 21.75
N VAL A 96 1.55 8.37 20.64
CA VAL A 96 1.79 7.61 19.40
C VAL A 96 2.90 6.58 19.57
N ARG A 97 3.94 6.85 20.37
CA ARG A 97 5.05 5.91 20.64
C ARG A 97 4.64 4.91 21.72
N SER A 98 4.01 5.36 22.81
CA SER A 98 3.59 4.51 23.93
C SER A 98 2.51 3.49 23.53
N GLY A 99 1.55 3.88 22.67
CA GLY A 99 0.50 2.99 22.18
C GLY A 99 0.96 1.95 21.14
N THR A 100 2.04 2.23 20.41
CA THR A 100 2.57 1.33 19.36
C THR A 100 3.52 0.28 19.94
N LEU A 101 4.26 0.61 21.01
CA LEU A 101 5.22 -0.28 21.69
C LEU A 101 4.57 -1.19 22.75
N ARG A 102 3.37 -0.86 23.27
CA ARG A 102 2.63 -1.74 24.17
C ARG A 102 2.03 -2.93 23.43
N ARG A 103 2.87 -3.91 23.11
CA ARG A 103 2.45 -5.29 22.96
C ARG A 103 2.64 -5.95 24.33
N ASP A 104 1.68 -5.78 25.23
CA ASP A 104 1.63 -6.60 26.44
C ASP A 104 1.44 -8.05 25.99
N SER A 105 2.53 -8.80 25.89
CA SER A 105 2.54 -10.20 25.47
C SER A 105 1.92 -11.14 26.52
N ASN A 106 1.36 -10.61 27.60
CA ASN A 106 0.89 -11.40 28.75
C ASN A 106 -0.49 -10.99 29.29
N VAL A 107 -1.43 -10.56 28.43
CA VAL A 107 -2.84 -10.45 28.85
C VAL A 107 -3.69 -11.45 28.09
N LYS A 108 -3.97 -12.59 28.72
CA LYS A 108 -5.07 -13.47 28.32
C LYS A 108 -6.36 -12.63 28.38
N ARG A 109 -6.99 -12.34 27.24
CA ARG A 109 -8.29 -11.64 27.20
C ARG A 109 -9.34 -12.49 27.89
N GLY A 110 -10.00 -11.94 28.90
CA GLY A 110 -11.18 -12.56 29.50
C GLY A 110 -12.32 -12.65 28.48
N ILE A 111 -12.99 -13.80 28.47
CA ILE A 111 -14.21 -14.03 27.68
C ILE A 111 -15.29 -13.06 28.19
N GLY A 112 -15.93 -12.31 27.28
CA GLY A 112 -17.14 -11.54 27.58
C GLY A 112 -17.13 -10.03 27.31
N ARG A 113 -16.03 -9.40 26.88
CA ARG A 113 -16.06 -7.94 26.60
C ARG A 113 -16.67 -7.64 25.20
N PRO A 114 -17.81 -6.92 25.10
CA PRO A 114 -18.41 -6.58 23.81
C PRO A 114 -17.67 -5.44 23.10
N LYS A 115 -17.78 -5.41 21.77
CA LYS A 115 -17.20 -4.34 20.93
C LYS A 115 -18.06 -3.08 21.07
N LEU A 116 -17.45 -1.99 21.52
CA LEU A 116 -18.04 -0.66 21.37
C LEU A 116 -17.89 -0.22 19.91
N THR A 117 -19.04 0.12 19.32
CA THR A 117 -19.25 0.81 18.04
C THR A 117 -18.50 2.13 17.95
#